data_AF-A0A352MXZ5-F1
#
_entry.id   AF-A0A352MXZ5-F1
#
_cell.length_a   1.000
_cell.length_b   1.000
_cell.length_c   1.000
_cell.angle_alpha   90.00
_cell.angle_beta   90.00
_cell.angle_gamma   90.00
#
_symmetry.space_group_name_H-M   'P 1'
#
loop_
_entity.id
_entity.type
_entity.pdbx_description
1 polymer ?
#
loop_
_entity_poly.entity_id
_entity_poly.type
_entity_poly.pdbx_seq_one_letter_code
_entity_poly.pdbx_strand_id
1 'polypeptide(L)' 'MNKFPRTNVGGVSLSRMIIGTNWFLGYSHTSRAKDDYIKNMVKDRKKIADILEVYFKNSLVLNSF' A
#
# COMPACT_ATOMS: atom_id res chain seq x y z
N MET A 1 17.18 6.78 1.04
CA MET A 1 15.76 6.59 0.64
C MET A 1 14.92 7.61 1.36
N ASN A 2 14.13 8.40 0.64
CA ASN A 2 13.26 9.41 1.23
C ASN A 2 11.97 8.74 1.75
N LYS A 3 11.64 8.98 3.03
CA LYS A 3 10.36 8.59 3.63
C LYS A 3 9.20 9.23 2.87
N PHE A 4 8.01 8.62 2.92
CA PHE A 4 6.83 9.25 2.31
C PHE A 4 6.52 10.59 2.98
N PRO A 5 6.06 11.61 2.22
CA PRO A 5 5.60 12.87 2.79
C PRO A 5 4.57 12.63 3.89
N ARG A 6 4.60 13.43 4.95
CA ARG A 6 3.69 13.29 6.11
C ARG A 6 2.83 14.51 6.31
N THR A 7 1.71 14.32 7.00
CA THR A 7 0.80 15.38 7.43
C THR A 7 0.29 15.10 8.82
N ASN A 8 0.02 16.14 9.61
CA ASN A 8 -0.62 15.99 10.91
C ASN A 8 -2.13 16.09 10.74
N VAL A 9 -2.87 15.11 11.26
CA VAL A 9 -4.35 15.09 11.29
C VAL A 9 -4.76 14.74 12.70
N GLY A 10 -5.52 15.61 13.37
CA GLY A 10 -5.97 15.37 14.75
C GLY A 10 -4.82 15.09 15.72
N GLY A 11 -3.64 15.72 15.54
CA GLY A 11 -2.45 15.48 16.37
C GLY A 11 -1.64 14.23 16.02
N VAL A 12 -2.11 13.39 15.08
CA VAL A 12 -1.38 12.20 14.62
C VAL A 12 -0.63 12.51 13.34
N SER A 13 0.67 12.21 13.30
CA SER A 13 1.47 12.30 12.08
C SER A 13 1.18 11.08 11.20
N LEU A 14 0.61 11.29 10.02
CA LEU A 14 0.24 10.26 9.06
C LEU A 14 1.05 10.38 7.76
N SER A 15 1.26 9.26 7.07
CA SER A 15 1.78 9.28 5.71
C SER A 15 0.73 9.85 4.74
N ARG A 16 1.14 10.70 3.81
CA ARG A 16 0.30 11.18 2.70
C ARG A 16 0.14 10.13 1.59
N MET A 17 0.95 9.07 1.59
CA MET A 17 0.77 7.93 0.71
C MET A 17 -0.14 6.91 1.39
N ILE A 18 -1.22 6.50 0.71
CA ILE A 18 -2.18 5.51 1.20
C ILE A 18 -2.12 4.28 0.31
N ILE A 19 -2.30 3.10 0.89
CA ILE A 19 -2.46 1.85 0.15
C ILE A 19 -3.81 1.22 0.49
N GLY A 20 -4.59 0.88 -0.53
CA GLY A 20 -5.89 0.24 -0.39
C GLY A 20 -5.84 -1.26 -0.70
N THR A 21 -6.80 -2.01 -0.17
CA THR A 21 -6.86 -3.47 -0.33
C THR A 21 -7.61 -3.94 -1.57
N ASN A 22 -8.35 -3.04 -2.26
CA ASN A 22 -9.12 -3.39 -3.46
C ASN A 22 -8.25 -4.02 -4.56
N TRP A 23 -7.04 -3.50 -4.76
CA TRP A 23 -6.10 -4.07 -5.72
C TRP A 23 -5.58 -5.45 -5.30
N PHE A 24 -5.45 -5.73 -4.00
CA PHE A 24 -5.12 -7.08 -3.55
C PHE A 24 -6.26 -8.08 -3.80
N LEU A 25 -7.50 -7.59 -3.81
CA LEU A 25 -8.69 -8.39 -4.13
C LEU A 25 -8.97 -8.47 -5.65
N GLY A 26 -8.17 -7.78 -6.48
CA GLY A 26 -8.30 -7.84 -7.93
C GLY A 26 -9.36 -6.91 -8.51
N TYR A 27 -9.74 -5.84 -7.81
CA TYR A 27 -10.71 -4.85 -8.29
C TYR A 27 -10.02 -3.63 -8.88
N SER A 28 -10.22 -3.39 -10.17
CA SER A 28 -9.62 -2.29 -10.93
C SER A 28 -10.54 -1.07 -11.08
N HIS A 29 -11.85 -1.22 -10.90
CA HIS A 29 -12.88 -0.20 -11.21
C HIS A 29 -12.76 0.37 -12.64
N THR A 30 -12.31 -0.43 -13.61
CA THR A 30 -12.16 0.03 -15.00
C THR A 30 -12.71 -0.97 -16.00
N SER A 31 -12.18 -2.19 -16.01
CA SER A 31 -12.63 -3.22 -16.95
C SER A 31 -12.20 -4.61 -16.46
N ARG A 32 -12.89 -5.64 -16.96
CA ARG A 32 -12.57 -7.04 -16.63
C ARG A 32 -11.13 -7.42 -16.99
N ALA A 33 -10.62 -6.94 -18.13
CA ALA A 33 -9.24 -7.20 -18.52
C ALA A 33 -8.22 -6.63 -17.51
N LYS A 34 -8.52 -5.48 -16.90
CA LYS A 34 -7.68 -4.89 -15.85
C LYS A 34 -7.83 -5.64 -14.52
N ASP A 35 -9.03 -6.10 -14.17
CA ASP A 35 -9.24 -6.96 -13.01
C ASP A 35 -8.41 -8.25 -13.12
N ASP A 36 -8.47 -8.91 -14.28
CA ASP A 36 -7.72 -10.15 -14.54
C ASP A 36 -6.19 -9.90 -14.53
N TYR A 37 -5.74 -8.77 -15.07
CA TYR A 37 -4.34 -8.35 -14.97
C TYR A 37 -3.90 -8.21 -13.50
N ILE A 38 -4.67 -7.50 -12.67
CA ILE A 38 -4.35 -7.31 -11.25
C ILE A 38 -4.32 -8.65 -10.54
N LYS A 39 -5.33 -9.51 -10.74
CA LYS A 39 -5.38 -10.84 -10.13
C LYS A 39 -4.17 -11.69 -10.49
N ASN A 40 -3.67 -11.60 -11.72
CA ASN A 40 -2.45 -12.30 -12.12
C ASN A 40 -1.19 -11.68 -11.51
N MET A 41 -1.17 -10.35 -11.34
CA MET A 41 -0.01 -9.63 -10.80
C MET A 41 0.17 -9.84 -9.29
N VAL A 42 -0.92 -9.78 -8.51
CA VAL A 42 -0.92 -9.87 -7.02
C VAL A 42 -1.53 -11.18 -6.48
N LYS A 43 -1.57 -12.24 -7.29
CA LYS A 43 -2.13 -13.55 -6.96
C LYS A 43 -1.53 -14.21 -5.70
N ASP A 44 -0.24 -13.96 -5.47
CA ASP A 44 0.55 -14.64 -4.44
C ASP A 44 0.61 -13.81 -3.16
N ARG A 45 0.35 -14.46 -2.01
CA ARG A 45 0.50 -13.90 -0.67
C ARG A 45 1.88 -13.27 -0.45
N LYS A 46 2.94 -13.83 -1.06
CA LYS A 46 4.29 -13.29 -0.93
C LYS A 46 4.40 -11.90 -1.54
N LYS A 47 3.83 -11.70 -2.74
CA LYS A 47 3.82 -10.39 -3.39
C LYS A 47 3.06 -9.34 -2.59
N ILE A 48 1.92 -9.73 -2.00
CA ILE A 48 1.16 -8.84 -1.11
C ILE A 48 2.03 -8.45 0.08
N ALA A 49 2.71 -9.42 0.71
CA ALA A 49 3.62 -9.16 1.83
C ALA A 49 4.79 -8.23 1.43
N ASP A 50 5.41 -8.46 0.27
CA ASP A 50 6.51 -7.63 -0.25
C ASP A 50 6.06 -6.17 -0.46
N ILE A 51 4.84 -5.95 -0.99
CA ILE A 51 4.26 -4.62 -1.17
C ILE A 51 4.03 -3.95 0.19
N LEU A 52 3.45 -4.68 1.15
CA LEU A 52 3.20 -4.18 2.50
C LEU A 52 4.51 -3.84 3.22
N GLU A 53 5.54 -4.66 3.08
CA GLU A 53 6.86 -4.42 3.65
C GLU A 53 7.46 -3.09 3.16
N VAL A 54 7.44 -2.86 1.85
CA VAL A 54 7.92 -1.59 1.28
C VAL A 54 7.11 -0.41 1.80
N TYR A 55 5.78 -0.56 1.85
CA TYR A 55 4.92 0.49 2.38
C TYR A 55 5.27 0.81 3.83
N PHE A 56 5.33 -0.18 4.73
CA PHE A 56 5.62 0.03 6.15
C PHE A 56 7.01 0.60 6.39
N LYS A 57 8.05 0.12 5.69
CA LYS A 57 9.41 0.67 5.81
C LYS A 57 9.45 2.18 5.53
N ASN A 58 8.61 2.67 4.61
CA ASN A 58 8.62 4.06 4.16
C ASN A 58 7.51 4.92 4.80
N SER A 59 6.44 4.31 5.30
CA SER A 59 5.28 4.97 5.93
C SER A 59 5.35 5.03 7.44
N LEU A 60 6.15 4.17 8.10
CA LEU A 60 6.30 4.18 9.55
C LEU A 60 7.30 5.23 10.02
N VAL A 61 6.97 5.85 11.14
CA VAL A 61 7.92 6.59 11.98
C VAL A 61 8.51 5.55 12.94
N LEU A 62 9.80 5.26 12.80
CA LEU A 62 10.53 4.52 13.83
C LEU A 62 10.83 5.51 14.96
N ASN A 63 9.84 5.77 15.81
CA ASN A 63 10.05 6.40 17.09
C ASN A 63 9.76 5.34 18.16
N SER A 64 10.85 4.83 18.73
CA SER A 64 10.99 4.40 20.13
C SER A 64 10.01 3.34 20.66
N PHE A 65 10.43 2.07 20.59
CA PHE A 65 10.30 1.15 21.72
C PHE A 65 11.70 0.93 22.29
#